data_AF-A0A1Q9PAJ6-F1
#
_entry.id   AF-A0A1Q9PAJ6-F1
#
_cell.length_a   1.000
_cell.length_b   1.000
_cell.length_c   1.000
_cell.angle_alpha   90.00
_cell.angle_beta   90.00
_cell.angle_gamma   90.00
#
_symmetry.space_group_name_H-M   'P 1'
#
loop_
_entity.id
_entity.type
_entity.pdbx_description
1 polymer ?
#
loop_
_entity_poly.entity_id
_entity_poly.type
_entity_poly.pdbx_seq_one_letter_code
_entity_poly.pdbx_strand_id
1 'polypeptide(L)'
;MSLMNTDVGRHKAEYVFICPIHGPQGRQVPSFYHTSVTGMQANMNASKSILDSLSCPRCGEVFVATEITEKKGILEIKARCSNGHKEMRFVPKISDESVLKTMVKRLIHCDECGLPCQILGSQPKGNKAQLEIACPAHGKMKKELPAEYAWMVESIVEAMSEGSIIKSMLNCRECGNSLSIKSVELDKMKYKLKCSCMEGHNVDLSQPSDLDEEAIDAIVGGILKCNDCDMVTDIVETKVSGNNVDLKLVCPVHGDFKKGVSMGIYKHVEERDKHIDRMPSTEESLKCEKCTAPMTIRGTKVRDDIVELKMECMNGHGDERHLHVGADEPVIERFYQQLYECHKCHNPLSLLTIGEKDDKSEAILNCTNHGESRVEIPKAHAAAARDAYLSTMSMSNLEKLLETRLQTERAAEYQIEPDADVQEMLDIVNDVIEQQSVKFIGEKSGTKNGEESWYYGKALSGTEYVVIGSVSKENLTMRISVASDDENKMNILLSEMRDNLREVLLKLQDKTGDIAPKKIQCVECGAALPKRALPGETIICEHCGTPLHWG
;
A
#
# COMPACT_ATOMS: atom_id res chain seq x y z
N MET A 1 14.34 15.31 38.75
CA MET A 1 15.12 15.04 39.99
C MET A 1 14.28 14.15 40.89
N SER A 2 14.90 13.17 41.54
CA SER A 2 14.20 12.20 42.42
C SER A 2 14.72 12.32 43.85
N LEU A 3 13.87 12.35 44.87
CA LEU A 3 14.32 12.38 46.27
C LEU A 3 14.76 10.98 46.71
N MET A 4 15.94 10.88 47.33
CA MET A 4 16.54 9.59 47.71
C MET A 4 16.73 9.42 49.22
N ASN A 5 17.05 10.48 49.94
CA ASN A 5 17.14 10.46 51.39
C ASN A 5 16.68 11.78 51.97
N THR A 6 16.04 11.74 53.13
CA THR A 6 15.67 12.92 53.91
C THR A 6 16.07 12.72 55.37
N ASP A 7 16.78 13.69 55.94
CA ASP A 7 17.05 13.77 57.37
C ASP A 7 16.44 15.07 57.91
N VAL A 8 15.48 14.96 58.83
CA VAL A 8 14.72 16.11 59.36
C VAL A 8 15.15 16.36 60.81
N GLY A 9 16.01 17.37 60.98
CA GLY A 9 16.37 17.89 62.30
C GLY A 9 15.39 18.97 62.79
N ARG A 10 15.55 19.40 64.06
CA ARG A 10 14.69 20.42 64.68
C ARG A 10 14.65 21.75 63.92
N HIS A 11 15.78 22.18 63.33
CA HIS A 11 15.89 23.50 62.68
C HIS A 11 16.19 23.42 61.18
N LYS A 12 16.68 22.28 60.69
CA LYS A 12 17.08 22.08 59.30
C LYS A 12 16.65 20.70 58.84
N ALA A 13 16.23 20.60 57.60
CA ALA A 13 16.03 19.35 56.90
C ALA A 13 17.05 19.24 55.76
N GLU A 14 17.74 18.10 55.69
CA GLU A 14 18.68 17.76 54.65
C GLU A 14 18.04 16.77 53.68
N TYR A 15 18.18 17.03 52.39
CA TYR A 15 17.64 16.21 51.32
C TYR A 15 18.76 15.81 50.39
N VAL A 16 18.77 14.56 49.95
CA VAL A 16 19.61 14.10 48.85
C VAL A 16 18.72 13.81 47.67
N PHE A 17 18.79 14.67 46.66
CA PHE A 17 18.12 14.47 45.38
C PHE A 17 19.06 13.80 44.37
N ILE A 18 18.52 13.03 43.44
CA ILE A 18 19.26 12.54 42.27
C ILE A 18 18.87 13.39 41.07
N CYS A 19 19.86 14.10 40.53
CA CYS A 19 19.79 14.69 39.21
C CYS A 19 20.24 13.64 38.18
N PRO A 20 19.45 13.36 37.13
CA PRO A 20 19.85 12.37 36.12
C PRO A 20 21.16 12.70 35.39
N ILE A 21 21.57 13.97 35.40
CA ILE A 21 22.79 14.48 34.77
C ILE A 21 23.93 14.60 35.78
N HIS A 22 23.67 15.18 36.96
CA HIS A 22 24.71 15.54 37.94
C HIS A 22 24.85 14.57 39.13
N GLY A 23 24.02 13.53 39.19
CA GLY A 23 24.03 12.55 40.27
C GLY A 23 23.44 13.07 41.58
N PRO A 24 23.89 12.56 42.74
CA PRO A 24 23.42 13.00 44.05
C PRO A 24 23.68 14.49 44.30
N GLN A 25 22.67 15.20 44.78
CA GLN A 25 22.67 16.63 45.07
C GLN A 25 22.10 16.84 46.47
N GLY A 26 22.98 17.18 47.41
CA GLY A 26 22.59 17.57 48.77
C GLY A 26 21.93 18.95 48.77
N ARG A 27 20.80 19.09 49.45
CA ARG A 27 20.10 20.36 49.66
C ARG A 27 19.75 20.49 51.14
N GLN A 28 20.02 21.64 51.73
CA GLN A 28 19.59 21.97 53.07
C GLN A 28 18.54 23.08 53.01
N VAL A 29 17.42 22.89 53.71
CA VAL A 29 16.40 23.92 53.88
C VAL A 29 15.96 23.97 55.35
N PRO A 30 15.38 25.09 55.81
CA PRO A 30 14.73 25.13 57.12
C PRO A 30 13.67 24.02 57.26
N SER A 31 13.61 23.39 58.45
CA SER A 31 12.73 22.23 58.70
C SER A 31 11.24 22.50 58.45
N PHE A 32 10.79 23.74 58.64
CA PHE A 32 9.40 24.14 58.40
C PHE A 32 8.97 24.08 56.92
N TYR A 33 9.91 24.04 55.97
CA TYR A 33 9.60 23.82 54.54
C TYR A 33 9.49 22.35 54.16
N HIS A 34 9.66 21.42 55.10
CA HIS A 34 9.69 19.98 54.79
C HIS A 34 8.45 19.51 54.04
N THR A 35 7.27 19.81 54.56
CA THR A 35 6.00 19.42 53.95
C THR A 35 5.82 20.00 52.54
N SER A 36 6.31 21.22 52.30
CA SER A 36 6.28 21.84 50.96
C SER A 36 7.21 21.14 49.98
N VAL A 37 8.42 20.80 50.42
CA VAL A 37 9.42 20.11 49.58
C VAL A 37 8.95 18.69 49.23
N THR A 38 8.45 17.92 50.20
CA THR A 38 7.91 16.58 49.96
C THR A 38 6.64 16.62 49.10
N GLY A 39 5.77 17.61 49.33
CA GLY A 39 4.56 17.81 48.52
C GLY A 39 4.86 18.16 47.06
N MET A 40 5.83 19.05 46.81
CA MET A 40 6.26 19.36 45.44
C MET A 40 6.94 18.16 44.76
N GLN A 41 7.73 17.38 45.50
CA GLN A 41 8.38 16.18 44.96
C GLN A 41 7.35 15.14 44.49
N ALA A 42 6.25 14.93 45.24
CA ALA A 42 5.18 14.02 44.82
C ALA A 42 4.54 14.42 43.49
N ASN A 43 4.57 15.72 43.13
CA ASN A 43 4.04 16.24 41.88
C ASN A 43 5.06 16.28 40.72
N MET A 44 6.33 15.95 40.98
CA MET A 44 7.36 15.94 39.94
C MET A 44 7.40 14.61 39.19
N ASN A 45 7.29 14.66 37.86
CA ASN A 45 7.47 13.48 37.01
C ASN A 45 8.97 13.15 36.85
N ALA A 46 9.52 12.47 37.85
CA ALA A 46 10.91 12.03 37.86
C ALA A 46 11.24 11.11 36.68
N SER A 47 10.32 10.22 36.31
CA SER A 47 10.48 9.24 35.23
C SER A 47 10.71 9.92 33.88
N LYS A 48 9.90 10.94 33.54
CA LYS A 48 10.11 11.77 32.34
C LYS A 48 11.48 12.46 32.36
N SER A 49 11.84 13.09 33.49
CA SER A 49 13.14 13.76 33.63
C SER A 49 14.33 12.81 33.46
N ILE A 50 14.20 11.54 33.86
CA ILE A 50 15.24 10.53 33.64
C ILE A 50 15.32 10.17 32.16
N LEU A 51 14.18 9.87 31.52
CA LEU A 51 14.12 9.49 30.11
C LEU A 51 14.65 10.59 29.18
N ASP A 52 14.27 11.85 29.42
CA ASP A 52 14.74 13.01 28.65
C ASP A 52 16.27 13.19 28.77
N SER A 53 16.85 12.78 29.90
CA SER A 53 18.31 12.87 30.11
C SER A 53 19.12 11.83 29.33
N LEU A 54 18.46 10.79 28.78
CA LEU A 54 19.10 9.76 27.97
C LEU A 54 19.37 10.21 26.53
N SER A 55 19.20 11.50 26.23
CA SER A 55 19.59 12.13 24.97
C SER A 55 20.82 13.00 25.15
N CYS A 56 21.67 13.04 24.12
CA CYS A 56 22.90 13.81 24.13
C CYS A 56 22.58 15.31 24.08
N PRO A 57 22.95 16.11 25.09
CA PRO A 57 22.65 17.54 25.09
C PRO A 57 23.42 18.31 24.01
N ARG A 58 24.47 17.72 23.42
CA ARG A 58 25.31 18.36 22.40
C ARG A 58 24.80 18.15 20.97
N CYS A 59 24.19 17.01 20.69
CA CYS A 59 23.81 16.63 19.32
C CYS A 59 22.40 16.03 19.20
N GLY A 60 21.63 15.94 20.29
CA GLY A 60 20.28 15.38 20.29
C GLY A 60 20.22 13.85 20.25
N GLU A 61 21.26 13.20 19.72
CA GLU A 61 21.34 11.75 19.58
C GLU A 61 21.13 10.99 20.89
N VAL A 62 20.45 9.85 20.81
CA VAL A 62 20.14 9.05 21.97
C VAL A 62 21.40 8.33 22.50
N PHE A 63 21.55 8.28 23.81
CA PHE A 63 22.65 7.57 24.44
C PHE A 63 22.46 6.05 24.41
N VAL A 64 23.55 5.35 24.13
CA VAL A 64 23.77 3.93 24.38
C VAL A 64 24.44 3.77 25.74
N ALA A 65 24.07 2.76 26.51
CA ALA A 65 24.74 2.42 27.75
C ALA A 65 25.92 1.47 27.47
N THR A 66 27.11 1.81 27.94
CA THR A 66 28.34 0.99 27.83
C THR A 66 28.51 0.09 29.05
N GLU A 67 28.22 0.63 30.24
CA GLU A 67 28.29 -0.05 31.53
C GLU A 67 27.24 0.55 32.46
N ILE A 68 26.59 -0.29 33.26
CA ILE A 68 25.71 0.10 34.36
C ILE A 68 26.32 -0.44 35.65
N THR A 69 26.51 0.43 36.65
CA THR A 69 27.00 0.03 37.98
C THR A 69 26.05 0.52 39.06
N GLU A 70 25.92 -0.23 40.15
CA GLU A 70 25.12 0.17 41.31
C GLU A 70 26.05 0.65 42.43
N LYS A 71 25.75 1.82 42.99
CA LYS A 71 26.41 2.38 44.18
C LYS A 71 25.39 3.06 45.07
N LYS A 72 25.23 2.56 46.30
CA LYS A 72 24.40 3.17 47.35
C LYS A 72 22.95 3.42 46.90
N GLY A 73 22.35 2.48 46.17
CA GLY A 73 20.97 2.59 45.67
C GLY A 73 20.83 3.47 44.41
N ILE A 74 21.94 3.76 43.71
CA ILE A 74 21.97 4.58 42.50
C ILE A 74 22.65 3.78 41.39
N LEU A 75 22.01 3.76 40.23
CA LEU A 75 22.56 3.22 39.00
C LEU A 75 23.33 4.33 38.28
N GLU A 76 24.65 4.15 38.18
CA GLU A 76 25.55 4.97 37.38
C GLU A 76 25.69 4.34 35.99
N ILE A 77 25.28 5.06 34.95
CA ILE A 77 25.27 4.62 33.57
C ILE A 77 26.38 5.38 32.84
N LYS A 78 27.38 4.66 32.33
CA LYS A 78 28.33 5.19 31.37
C LYS A 78 27.67 5.23 30.00
N ALA A 79 27.33 6.41 29.53
CA ALA A 79 26.57 6.63 28.30
C ALA A 79 27.45 7.17 27.18
N ARG A 80 27.19 6.74 25.93
CA ARG A 80 27.85 7.25 24.71
C ARG A 80 26.85 7.38 23.58
N CYS A 81 26.84 8.51 22.84
CA CYS A 81 26.02 8.64 21.64
C CYS A 81 26.80 8.21 20.39
N SER A 82 26.10 8.05 19.26
CA SER A 82 26.68 7.69 17.94
C SER A 82 27.79 8.65 17.50
N ASN A 83 27.68 9.94 17.84
CA ASN A 83 28.72 10.96 17.59
C ASN A 83 29.91 10.88 18.56
N GLY A 84 29.95 9.87 19.44
CA GLY A 84 31.07 9.59 20.32
C GLY A 84 31.12 10.40 21.62
N HIS A 85 30.20 11.34 21.86
CA HIS A 85 30.12 12.08 23.12
C HIS A 85 29.82 11.13 24.28
N LYS A 86 30.63 11.21 25.34
CA LYS A 86 30.54 10.38 26.54
C LYS A 86 30.02 11.18 27.71
N GLU A 87 29.11 10.60 28.46
CA GLU A 87 28.43 11.24 29.58
C GLU A 87 28.10 10.21 30.67
N MET A 88 27.96 10.67 31.92
CA MET A 88 27.43 9.85 33.00
C MET A 88 25.96 10.17 33.22
N ARG A 89 25.14 9.15 33.44
CA ARG A 89 23.73 9.32 33.82
C ARG A 89 23.43 8.57 35.11
N PHE A 90 22.49 9.08 35.88
CA PHE A 90 22.19 8.60 37.22
C PHE A 90 20.71 8.28 37.36
N VAL A 91 20.40 7.06 37.76
CA VAL A 91 19.01 6.59 37.91
C VAL A 91 18.86 5.99 39.31
N PRO A 92 17.86 6.41 40.11
CA PRO A 92 17.57 5.76 41.38
C PRO A 92 17.24 4.27 41.17
N LYS A 93 17.75 3.38 42.02
CA LYS A 93 17.45 1.94 41.99
C LYS A 93 15.95 1.63 42.08
N ILE A 94 15.23 2.48 42.83
CA ILE A 94 13.78 2.39 43.10
C ILE A 94 12.91 3.02 42.00
N SER A 95 13.48 3.37 40.84
CA SER A 95 12.71 3.96 39.73
C SER A 95 11.70 2.96 39.17
N ASP A 96 10.67 3.48 38.50
CA ASP A 96 9.67 2.67 37.82
C ASP A 96 10.31 1.63 36.89
N GLU A 97 9.73 0.44 36.82
CA GLU A 97 10.23 -0.66 36.01
C GLU A 97 10.35 -0.27 34.52
N SER A 98 9.45 0.57 34.00
CA SER A 98 9.49 1.07 32.62
C SER A 98 10.74 1.93 32.34
N VAL A 99 11.17 2.74 33.32
CA VAL A 99 12.39 3.55 33.23
C VAL A 99 13.62 2.64 33.26
N LEU A 100 13.63 1.67 34.19
CA LEU A 100 14.73 0.70 34.30
C LEU A 100 14.85 -0.16 33.04
N LYS A 101 13.75 -0.68 32.49
CA LYS A 101 13.72 -1.42 31.21
C LYS A 101 14.25 -0.55 30.06
N THR A 102 13.82 0.71 29.97
CA THR A 102 14.31 1.62 28.93
C THR A 102 15.82 1.86 29.04
N MET A 103 16.33 2.03 30.26
CA MET A 103 17.76 2.16 30.54
C MET A 103 18.52 0.88 30.15
N VAL A 104 18.07 -0.30 30.59
CA VAL A 104 18.69 -1.59 30.24
C VAL A 104 18.62 -1.85 28.74
N LYS A 105 17.55 -1.43 28.06
CA LYS A 105 17.44 -1.49 26.60
C LYS A 105 18.55 -0.69 25.92
N ARG A 106 19.06 0.39 26.50
CA ARG A 106 20.23 1.11 25.94
C ARG A 106 21.53 0.32 26.03
N LEU A 107 21.60 -0.71 26.87
CA LEU A 107 22.78 -1.57 26.98
C LEU A 107 22.91 -2.50 25.76
N ILE A 108 21.80 -2.92 25.16
CA ILE A 108 21.80 -3.87 24.03
C ILE A 108 22.01 -3.20 22.66
N HIS A 109 22.46 -1.95 22.62
CA HIS A 109 22.81 -1.24 21.38
C HIS A 109 24.34 -1.13 21.24
N CYS A 110 24.85 -0.92 20.04
CA CYS A 110 26.29 -0.82 19.78
C CYS A 110 26.85 0.52 20.27
N ASP A 111 28.01 0.51 20.94
CA ASP A 111 28.65 1.74 21.46
C ASP A 111 29.22 2.65 20.37
N GLU A 112 29.44 2.12 19.17
CA GLU A 112 29.99 2.87 18.05
C GLU A 112 28.89 3.48 17.18
N CYS A 113 27.80 2.75 16.97
CA CYS A 113 26.79 3.17 16.00
C CYS A 113 25.35 3.20 16.46
N GLY A 114 25.08 2.82 17.70
CA GLY A 114 23.73 2.87 18.24
C GLY A 114 22.75 1.85 17.66
N LEU A 115 23.16 0.94 16.76
CA LEU A 115 22.24 -0.11 16.30
C LEU A 115 21.93 -1.14 17.39
N PRO A 116 20.71 -1.68 17.43
CA PRO A 116 20.41 -2.84 18.26
C PRO A 116 21.35 -4.00 17.92
N CYS A 117 21.82 -4.69 18.95
CA CYS A 117 22.73 -5.82 18.84
C CYS A 117 22.02 -7.12 19.19
N GLN A 118 22.45 -8.21 18.57
CA GLN A 118 22.05 -9.55 18.98
C GLN A 118 22.75 -9.90 20.29
N ILE A 119 22.06 -10.55 21.24
CA ILE A 119 22.68 -11.04 22.46
C ILE A 119 23.21 -12.45 22.22
N LEU A 120 24.52 -12.63 22.41
CA LEU A 120 25.17 -13.94 22.26
C LEU A 120 25.18 -14.72 23.57
N GLY A 121 25.12 -14.02 24.70
CA GLY A 121 25.02 -14.65 26.02
C GLY A 121 25.15 -13.66 27.17
N SER A 122 24.74 -14.13 28.35
CA SER A 122 24.93 -13.44 29.62
C SER A 122 25.67 -14.38 30.58
N GLN A 123 26.74 -13.89 31.20
CA GLN A 123 27.50 -14.63 32.19
C GLN A 123 27.51 -13.88 33.51
N PRO A 124 26.91 -14.44 34.59
CA PRO A 124 27.02 -13.85 35.92
C PRO A 124 28.46 -13.99 36.43
N LYS A 125 29.01 -12.90 36.97
CA LYS A 125 30.34 -12.83 37.58
C LYS A 125 30.25 -12.07 38.90
N GLY A 126 29.92 -12.77 39.97
CA GLY A 126 29.72 -12.18 41.30
C GLY A 126 28.47 -11.30 41.32
N ASN A 127 28.61 -10.02 41.69
CA ASN A 127 27.52 -9.04 41.72
C ASN A 127 27.25 -8.34 40.37
N LYS A 128 28.02 -8.68 39.33
CA LYS A 128 27.85 -8.16 37.97
C LYS A 128 27.42 -9.28 37.03
N ALA A 129 26.69 -8.94 35.98
CA ALA A 129 26.50 -9.78 34.81
C ALA A 129 27.29 -9.17 33.64
N GLN A 130 27.99 -10.01 32.89
CA GLN A 130 28.66 -9.63 31.65
C GLN A 130 27.79 -10.10 30.48
N LEU A 131 27.41 -9.17 29.62
CA LEU A 131 26.70 -9.43 28.37
C LEU A 131 27.69 -9.49 27.22
N GLU A 132 27.64 -10.54 26.42
CA GLU A 132 28.28 -10.59 25.11
C GLU A 132 27.22 -10.30 24.05
N ILE A 133 27.42 -9.22 23.29
CA ILE A 133 26.49 -8.80 22.23
C ILE A 133 27.24 -8.67 20.89
N ALA A 134 26.52 -8.81 19.78
CA ALA A 134 27.06 -8.67 18.44
C ALA A 134 26.34 -7.56 17.67
N CYS A 135 27.10 -6.52 17.32
CA CYS A 135 26.66 -5.49 16.40
C CYS A 135 26.74 -6.01 14.96
N PRO A 136 25.70 -5.78 14.14
CA PRO A 136 25.72 -6.16 12.72
C PRO A 136 26.83 -5.50 11.90
N ALA A 137 27.32 -4.33 12.33
CA ALA A 137 28.36 -3.56 11.64
C ALA A 137 29.75 -3.68 12.27
N HIS A 138 29.85 -3.73 13.61
CA HIS A 138 31.13 -3.68 14.33
C HIS A 138 31.52 -5.02 15.00
N GLY A 139 30.66 -6.04 14.91
CA GLY A 139 30.93 -7.36 15.48
C GLY A 139 30.73 -7.43 17.00
N LYS A 140 31.48 -8.31 17.66
CA LYS A 140 31.27 -8.68 19.06
C LYS A 140 31.79 -7.62 20.02
N MET A 141 31.05 -7.37 21.10
CA MET A 141 31.45 -6.50 22.20
C MET A 141 30.90 -7.00 23.54
N LYS A 142 31.51 -6.50 24.63
CA LYS A 142 31.16 -6.90 26.00
C LYS A 142 30.64 -5.71 26.78
N LYS A 143 29.58 -5.93 27.55
CA LYS A 143 28.95 -4.92 28.41
C LYS A 143 28.68 -5.48 29.79
N GLU A 144 28.53 -4.60 30.77
CA GLU A 144 28.32 -5.00 32.16
C GLU A 144 27.12 -4.26 32.76
N LEU A 145 26.37 -5.00 33.58
CA LEU A 145 25.29 -4.49 34.42
C LEU A 145 25.28 -5.20 35.78
N PRO A 146 24.60 -4.68 36.82
CA PRO A 146 24.43 -5.41 38.06
C PRO A 146 23.63 -6.69 37.82
N ALA A 147 24.04 -7.80 38.46
CA ALA A 147 23.50 -9.13 38.20
C ALA A 147 21.97 -9.22 38.45
N GLU A 148 21.46 -8.42 39.38
CA GLU A 148 20.02 -8.32 39.69
C GLU A 148 19.15 -7.79 38.53
N TYR A 149 19.76 -7.19 37.51
CA TYR A 149 19.08 -6.69 36.31
C TYR A 149 19.27 -7.59 35.08
N ALA A 150 19.99 -8.71 35.19
CA ALA A 150 20.24 -9.61 34.07
C ALA A 150 18.93 -10.15 33.46
N TRP A 151 17.94 -10.49 34.29
CA TRP A 151 16.62 -10.96 33.84
C TRP A 151 15.87 -9.93 32.98
N MET A 152 16.11 -8.63 33.19
CA MET A 152 15.47 -7.60 32.36
C MET A 152 15.99 -7.63 30.93
N VAL A 153 17.25 -8.02 30.74
CA VAL A 153 17.85 -8.17 29.41
C VAL A 153 17.13 -9.28 28.65
N GLU A 154 16.90 -10.42 29.30
CA GLU A 154 16.14 -11.55 28.73
C GLU A 154 14.72 -11.11 28.35
N SER A 155 14.01 -10.45 29.27
CA SER A 155 12.65 -9.93 28.99
C SER A 155 12.60 -8.91 27.84
N ILE A 156 13.64 -8.08 27.67
CA ILE A 156 13.69 -7.11 26.57
C ILE A 156 13.97 -7.83 25.24
N VAL A 157 14.83 -8.85 25.23
CA VAL A 157 15.12 -9.64 24.03
C VAL A 157 13.91 -10.43 23.59
N GLU A 158 13.20 -11.08 24.50
CA GLU A 158 11.95 -11.81 24.18
C GLU A 158 10.89 -10.90 23.54
N ALA A 159 10.90 -9.61 23.87
CA ALA A 159 9.99 -8.62 23.29
C ALA A 159 10.51 -7.99 21.99
N MET A 160 11.75 -8.25 21.57
CA MET A 160 12.36 -7.72 20.35
C MET A 160 12.39 -8.79 19.27
N SER A 161 11.65 -8.59 18.18
CA SER A 161 11.76 -9.46 17.01
C SER A 161 13.05 -9.20 16.23
N GLU A 162 13.59 -10.24 15.57
CA GLU A 162 14.75 -10.09 14.70
C GLU A 162 14.40 -9.17 13.51
N GLY A 163 13.16 -9.25 13.00
CA GLY A 163 12.63 -8.32 12.00
C GLY A 163 12.75 -6.84 12.38
N SER A 164 12.49 -6.48 13.63
CA SER A 164 12.66 -5.11 14.12
C SER A 164 14.12 -4.65 14.12
N ILE A 165 15.06 -5.59 14.38
CA ILE A 165 16.51 -5.34 14.31
C ILE A 165 16.91 -5.07 12.85
N ILE A 166 16.51 -5.93 11.91
CA ILE A 166 16.81 -5.76 10.48
C ILE A 166 16.24 -4.43 9.95
N LYS A 167 14.97 -4.13 10.24
CA LYS A 167 14.35 -2.85 9.82
C LYS A 167 15.13 -1.65 10.33
N SER A 168 15.60 -1.70 11.58
CA SER A 168 16.45 -0.65 12.15
C SER A 168 17.82 -0.56 11.45
N MET A 169 18.38 -1.70 11.04
CA MET A 169 19.64 -1.77 10.29
C MET A 169 19.53 -1.20 8.88
N LEU A 170 18.36 -1.27 8.25
CA LEU A 170 18.10 -0.78 6.90
C LEU A 170 17.78 0.73 6.86
N ASN A 171 18.36 1.50 7.77
CA ASN A 171 18.38 2.96 7.73
C ASN A 171 19.82 3.46 7.73
N CYS A 172 20.13 4.35 6.80
CA CYS A 172 21.43 4.97 6.66
C CYS A 172 21.69 5.87 7.87
N ARG A 173 22.85 5.74 8.50
CA ARG A 173 23.18 6.53 9.70
C ARG A 173 23.70 7.93 9.37
N GLU A 174 24.17 8.13 8.15
CA GLU A 174 24.73 9.40 7.72
C GLU A 174 23.63 10.38 7.30
N CYS A 175 22.58 9.89 6.62
CA CYS A 175 21.48 10.72 6.12
C CYS A 175 20.08 10.35 6.62
N GLY A 176 19.92 9.25 7.36
CA GLY A 176 18.61 8.78 7.86
C GLY A 176 17.73 8.07 6.83
N ASN A 177 18.08 8.11 5.54
CA ASN A 177 17.30 7.49 4.46
C ASN A 177 17.32 5.96 4.53
N SER A 178 16.28 5.30 4.00
CA SER A 178 16.24 3.84 3.93
C SER A 178 17.40 3.30 3.09
N LEU A 179 17.89 2.13 3.48
CA LEU A 179 18.92 1.38 2.75
C LEU A 179 18.25 0.29 1.90
N SER A 180 18.56 0.31 0.61
CA SER A 180 18.34 -0.81 -0.29
C SER A 180 19.44 -1.86 -0.11
N ILE A 181 19.11 -3.14 -0.28
CA ILE A 181 20.08 -4.24 -0.26
C ILE A 181 20.50 -4.53 -1.71
N LYS A 182 21.75 -4.28 -2.08
CA LYS A 182 22.32 -4.54 -3.41
C LYS A 182 22.65 -6.02 -3.62
N SER A 183 23.14 -6.67 -2.57
CA SER A 183 23.44 -8.09 -2.64
C SER A 183 23.41 -8.77 -1.28
N VAL A 184 23.06 -10.05 -1.28
CA VAL A 184 23.12 -10.94 -0.12
C VAL A 184 24.01 -12.13 -0.42
N GLU A 185 25.14 -12.21 0.29
CA GLU A 185 26.09 -13.32 0.18
C GLU A 185 26.01 -14.18 1.43
N LEU A 186 26.04 -15.52 1.28
CA LEU A 186 26.16 -16.44 2.40
C LEU A 186 27.65 -16.77 2.63
N ASP A 187 28.20 -16.34 3.76
CA ASP A 187 29.56 -16.68 4.20
C ASP A 187 29.50 -17.50 5.49
N LYS A 188 29.81 -18.80 5.38
CA LYS A 188 29.68 -19.79 6.46
C LYS A 188 28.24 -19.91 6.96
N MET A 189 27.93 -19.27 8.09
CA MET A 189 26.63 -19.29 8.77
C MET A 189 26.08 -17.86 8.95
N LYS A 190 26.47 -16.95 8.05
CA LYS A 190 26.09 -15.55 8.12
C LYS A 190 25.71 -15.00 6.75
N TYR A 191 24.64 -14.23 6.70
CA TYR A 191 24.32 -13.38 5.56
C TYR A 191 25.14 -12.08 5.66
N LYS A 192 25.85 -11.75 4.59
CA LYS A 192 26.46 -10.43 4.36
C LYS A 192 25.55 -9.64 3.43
N LEU A 193 24.98 -8.57 3.95
CA LEU A 193 24.11 -7.66 3.22
C LEU A 193 24.95 -6.45 2.81
N LYS A 194 25.10 -6.24 1.50
CA LYS A 194 25.71 -5.01 0.97
C LYS A 194 24.60 -4.03 0.65
N CYS A 195 24.58 -2.89 1.31
CA CYS A 195 23.46 -1.95 1.23
C CYS A 195 23.89 -0.57 0.73
N SER A 196 22.97 0.19 0.14
CA SER A 196 23.14 1.63 -0.10
C SER A 196 21.86 2.43 0.06
N CYS A 197 22.02 3.72 0.31
CA CYS A 197 20.92 4.70 0.22
C CYS A 197 21.03 5.54 -1.05
N MET A 198 19.99 6.34 -1.31
CA MET A 198 19.90 7.25 -2.45
C MET A 198 20.98 8.34 -2.50
N GLU A 199 21.60 8.67 -1.37
CA GLU A 199 22.73 9.63 -1.31
C GLU A 199 24.08 8.97 -1.65
N GLY A 200 24.08 7.68 -2.00
CA GLY A 200 25.29 6.94 -2.40
C GLY A 200 26.14 6.40 -1.25
N HIS A 201 25.73 6.55 0.02
CA HIS A 201 26.40 5.90 1.15
C HIS A 201 26.26 4.38 1.04
N ASN A 202 27.35 3.65 1.27
CA ASN A 202 27.36 2.18 1.22
C ASN A 202 27.71 1.60 2.60
N VAL A 203 27.01 0.56 3.01
CA VAL A 203 27.21 -0.10 4.30
C VAL A 203 27.15 -1.60 4.12
N ASP A 204 28.14 -2.31 4.68
CA ASP A 204 28.14 -3.76 4.79
C ASP A 204 27.62 -4.17 6.17
N LEU A 205 26.64 -5.06 6.18
CA LEU A 205 25.99 -5.56 7.38
C LEU A 205 26.10 -7.08 7.42
N SER A 206 26.21 -7.65 8.61
CA SER A 206 26.24 -9.10 8.81
C SER A 206 25.14 -9.56 9.75
N GLN A 207 24.45 -10.64 9.37
CA GLN A 207 23.41 -11.30 10.17
C GLN A 207 23.65 -12.82 10.24
N PRO A 208 23.18 -13.51 11.29
CA PRO A 208 23.08 -14.97 11.29
C PRO A 208 22.31 -15.48 10.06
N SER A 209 22.57 -16.71 9.63
CA SER A 209 21.79 -17.34 8.55
C SER A 209 20.49 -18.00 9.01
N ASP A 210 20.38 -18.26 10.32
CA ASP A 210 19.18 -18.78 10.99
C ASP A 210 18.41 -17.58 11.53
N LEU A 211 17.54 -17.02 10.70
CA LEU A 211 16.73 -15.83 10.99
C LEU A 211 15.26 -16.22 11.01
N ASP A 212 14.48 -15.54 11.86
CA ASP A 212 13.02 -15.65 11.84
C ASP A 212 12.42 -15.10 10.52
N GLU A 213 11.16 -15.47 10.25
CA GLU A 213 10.45 -15.04 9.04
C GLU A 213 10.30 -13.51 8.94
N GLU A 214 10.19 -12.78 10.08
CA GLU A 214 10.05 -11.32 10.05
C GLU A 214 11.37 -10.64 9.62
N ALA A 215 12.51 -11.19 10.04
CA ALA A 215 13.83 -10.77 9.61
C ALA A 215 14.06 -11.07 8.13
N ILE A 216 13.67 -12.25 7.67
CA ILE A 216 13.72 -12.60 6.25
C ILE A 216 12.85 -11.64 5.42
N ASP A 217 11.64 -11.33 5.87
CA ASP A 217 10.75 -10.37 5.21
C ASP A 217 11.36 -8.97 5.08
N ALA A 218 12.01 -8.50 6.14
CA ALA A 218 12.71 -7.22 6.11
C ALA A 218 13.88 -7.23 5.10
N ILE A 219 14.61 -8.34 4.99
CA ILE A 219 15.67 -8.53 3.98
C ILE A 219 15.07 -8.53 2.57
N VAL A 220 14.01 -9.32 2.33
CA VAL A 220 13.34 -9.40 1.03
C VAL A 220 12.80 -8.02 0.60
N GLY A 221 12.15 -7.29 1.51
CA GLY A 221 11.71 -5.92 1.25
C GLY A 221 12.87 -4.99 0.89
N GLY A 222 14.01 -5.10 1.56
CA GLY A 222 15.23 -4.36 1.22
C GLY A 222 15.82 -4.72 -0.14
N ILE A 223 15.71 -5.99 -0.57
CA ILE A 223 16.15 -6.47 -1.89
C ILE A 223 15.27 -5.90 -2.99
N LEU A 224 13.95 -5.85 -2.81
CA LEU A 224 13.02 -5.43 -3.86
C LEU A 224 12.88 -3.92 -4.02
N LYS A 225 13.63 -3.13 -3.24
CA LYS A 225 13.73 -1.67 -3.36
C LYS A 225 14.79 -1.23 -4.37
N CYS A 226 14.52 -0.18 -5.14
CA CYS A 226 15.49 0.47 -6.01
C CYS A 226 16.64 1.07 -5.19
N ASN A 227 17.85 1.02 -5.72
CA ASN A 227 19.03 1.55 -5.04
C ASN A 227 19.03 3.08 -4.92
N ASP A 228 18.31 3.74 -5.84
CA ASP A 228 18.41 5.19 -6.06
C ASP A 228 17.16 5.98 -5.62
N CYS A 229 15.96 5.37 -5.56
CA CYS A 229 14.71 6.05 -5.12
C CYS A 229 13.88 5.30 -4.07
N ASP A 230 14.37 4.18 -3.53
CA ASP A 230 13.65 3.37 -2.53
C ASP A 230 12.28 2.79 -2.98
N MET A 231 11.87 3.00 -4.23
CA MET A 231 10.65 2.44 -4.81
C MET A 231 10.76 0.92 -4.94
N VAL A 232 9.64 0.24 -4.77
CA VAL A 232 9.50 -1.20 -5.02
C VAL A 232 9.68 -1.48 -6.52
N THR A 233 10.28 -2.62 -6.83
CA THR A 233 10.70 -3.00 -8.19
C THR A 233 10.09 -4.33 -8.63
N ASP A 234 10.01 -4.53 -9.94
CA ASP A 234 9.55 -5.76 -10.56
C ASP A 234 10.71 -6.70 -10.86
N ILE A 235 10.54 -7.99 -10.59
CA ILE A 235 11.48 -9.01 -11.06
C ILE A 235 11.15 -9.35 -12.51
N VAL A 236 12.09 -9.05 -13.42
CA VAL A 236 11.94 -9.31 -14.86
C VAL A 236 12.56 -10.64 -15.24
N GLU A 237 13.76 -10.93 -14.72
CA GLU A 237 14.50 -12.14 -15.06
C GLU A 237 15.24 -12.64 -13.83
N THR A 238 15.36 -13.96 -13.71
CA THR A 238 16.18 -14.60 -12.69
C THR A 238 17.19 -15.54 -13.34
N LYS A 239 18.46 -15.41 -12.95
CA LYS A 239 19.53 -16.32 -13.39
C LYS A 239 20.19 -17.00 -12.22
N VAL A 240 20.03 -18.31 -12.13
CA VAL A 240 20.61 -19.15 -11.08
C VAL A 240 22.01 -19.63 -11.49
N SER A 241 23.01 -19.44 -10.62
CA SER A 241 24.39 -19.91 -10.80
C SER A 241 24.91 -20.54 -9.50
N GLY A 242 24.68 -21.84 -9.33
CA GLY A 242 25.05 -22.57 -8.10
C GLY A 242 24.21 -22.11 -6.91
N ASN A 243 24.86 -21.61 -5.85
CA ASN A 243 24.19 -21.06 -4.66
C ASN A 243 23.88 -19.56 -4.75
N ASN A 244 24.21 -18.92 -5.87
CA ASN A 244 23.94 -17.50 -6.10
C ASN A 244 22.86 -17.34 -7.17
N VAL A 245 22.04 -16.32 -7.01
CA VAL A 245 20.95 -15.99 -7.92
C VAL A 245 21.06 -14.51 -8.27
N ASP A 246 21.17 -14.21 -9.56
CA ASP A 246 21.13 -12.86 -10.08
C ASP A 246 19.69 -12.51 -10.47
N LEU A 247 19.13 -11.48 -9.84
CA LEU A 247 17.83 -10.91 -10.13
C LEU A 247 18.02 -9.71 -11.05
N LYS A 248 17.34 -9.70 -12.20
CA LYS A 248 17.14 -8.50 -13.03
C LYS A 248 15.84 -7.84 -12.57
N LEU A 249 15.96 -6.64 -12.05
CA LEU A 249 14.86 -5.87 -11.48
C LEU A 249 14.59 -4.64 -12.33
N VAL A 250 13.36 -4.12 -12.33
CA VAL A 250 12.99 -2.85 -12.97
C VAL A 250 12.41 -1.89 -11.94
N CYS A 251 13.06 -0.73 -11.82
CA CYS A 251 12.51 0.41 -11.10
C CYS A 251 11.64 1.24 -12.05
N PRO A 252 10.44 1.70 -11.62
CA PRO A 252 9.57 2.50 -12.46
C PRO A 252 10.16 3.84 -12.88
N VAL A 253 11.20 4.33 -12.19
CA VAL A 253 11.91 5.58 -12.52
C VAL A 253 13.26 5.28 -13.19
N HIS A 254 14.09 4.45 -12.57
CA HIS A 254 15.50 4.29 -12.97
C HIS A 254 15.78 3.18 -13.99
N GLY A 255 14.77 2.39 -14.39
CA GLY A 255 14.93 1.31 -15.36
C GLY A 255 15.49 0.04 -14.75
N ASP A 256 16.14 -0.80 -15.56
CA ASP A 256 16.62 -2.11 -15.12
C ASP A 256 17.98 -2.08 -14.43
N PHE A 257 18.12 -2.91 -13.41
CA PHE A 257 19.36 -3.12 -12.69
C PHE A 257 19.43 -4.55 -12.16
N LYS A 258 20.59 -4.94 -11.61
CA LYS A 258 20.82 -6.30 -11.10
C LYS A 258 21.11 -6.32 -9.61
N LYS A 259 20.61 -7.35 -8.94
CA LYS A 259 20.94 -7.67 -7.54
C LYS A 259 21.28 -9.14 -7.41
N GLY A 260 22.28 -9.45 -6.58
CA GLY A 260 22.72 -10.82 -6.34
C GLY A 260 22.25 -11.31 -4.97
N VAL A 261 21.56 -12.44 -4.89
CA VAL A 261 21.08 -13.02 -3.63
C VAL A 261 21.50 -14.47 -3.49
N SER A 262 21.63 -14.96 -2.25
CA SER A 262 21.84 -16.38 -2.01
C SER A 262 20.58 -17.19 -2.32
N MET A 263 20.75 -18.46 -2.72
CA MET A 263 19.65 -19.38 -3.01
C MET A 263 18.66 -19.55 -1.84
N GLY A 264 19.14 -19.47 -0.59
CA GLY A 264 18.27 -19.52 0.59
C GLY A 264 17.27 -18.36 0.62
N ILE A 265 17.77 -17.14 0.42
CA ILE A 265 16.95 -15.92 0.39
C ILE A 265 16.06 -15.87 -0.86
N TYR A 266 16.56 -16.33 -2.01
CA TYR A 266 15.80 -16.29 -3.26
C TYR A 266 14.43 -17.00 -3.16
N LYS A 267 14.35 -18.14 -2.47
CA LYS A 267 13.06 -18.84 -2.28
C LYS A 267 12.02 -17.97 -1.60
N HIS A 268 12.44 -17.21 -0.58
CA HIS A 268 11.56 -16.27 0.10
C HIS A 268 11.23 -15.05 -0.78
N VAL A 269 12.16 -14.60 -1.63
CA VAL A 269 11.87 -13.56 -2.62
C VAL A 269 10.76 -14.05 -3.58
N GLU A 270 10.88 -15.24 -4.16
CA GLU A 270 9.89 -15.79 -5.09
C GLU A 270 8.49 -15.96 -4.48
N GLU A 271 8.41 -16.34 -3.20
CA GLU A 271 7.15 -16.47 -2.48
C GLU A 271 6.53 -15.11 -2.16
N ARG A 272 7.34 -14.15 -1.68
CA ARG A 272 6.85 -12.84 -1.22
C ARG A 272 6.56 -11.88 -2.36
N ASP A 273 7.28 -11.98 -3.48
CA ASP A 273 7.11 -11.11 -4.65
C ASP A 273 5.66 -11.03 -5.14
N LYS A 274 4.94 -12.16 -5.10
CA LYS A 274 3.53 -12.33 -5.50
C LYS A 274 2.53 -11.57 -4.63
N HIS A 275 2.95 -11.12 -3.45
CA HIS A 275 2.10 -10.51 -2.43
C HIS A 275 2.45 -9.04 -2.18
N ILE A 276 3.42 -8.50 -2.91
CA ILE A 276 3.88 -7.14 -2.70
C ILE A 276 2.98 -6.16 -3.44
N ASP A 277 2.42 -5.22 -2.69
CA ASP A 277 1.70 -4.09 -3.25
C ASP A 277 2.68 -3.08 -3.86
N ARG A 278 2.60 -2.94 -5.19
CA ARG A 278 3.42 -2.03 -6.00
C ARG A 278 2.74 -0.69 -6.24
N MET A 279 1.43 -0.57 -5.99
CA MET A 279 0.67 0.64 -6.29
C MET A 279 1.24 1.91 -5.65
N PRO A 280 1.70 1.91 -4.38
CA PRO A 280 2.31 3.11 -3.80
C PRO A 280 3.55 3.60 -4.55
N SER A 281 4.38 2.67 -5.03
CA SER A 281 5.57 3.02 -5.83
C SER A 281 5.18 3.50 -7.23
N THR A 282 4.15 2.89 -7.83
CA THR A 282 3.57 3.35 -9.09
C THR A 282 3.07 4.78 -8.99
N GLU A 283 2.26 5.12 -7.99
CA GLU A 283 1.73 6.48 -7.80
C GLU A 283 2.83 7.53 -7.62
N GLU A 284 3.86 7.20 -6.83
CA GLU A 284 4.98 8.11 -6.63
C GLU A 284 5.80 8.28 -7.91
N SER A 285 5.99 7.21 -8.69
CA SER A 285 6.69 7.28 -9.97
C SER A 285 5.98 8.17 -10.99
N LEU A 286 4.65 8.29 -10.95
CA LEU A 286 3.89 9.10 -11.90
C LEU A 286 3.97 10.62 -11.65
N LYS A 287 4.80 11.05 -10.70
CA LYS A 287 5.07 12.46 -10.40
C LYS A 287 6.39 12.90 -11.02
N CYS A 288 6.43 14.16 -11.45
CA CYS A 288 7.66 14.78 -11.92
C CYS A 288 8.63 15.01 -10.75
N GLU A 289 9.86 14.51 -10.85
CA GLU A 289 10.88 14.68 -9.79
C GLU A 289 11.27 16.15 -9.53
N LYS A 290 11.05 17.03 -10.52
CA LYS A 290 11.42 18.46 -10.43
C LYS A 290 10.34 19.34 -9.83
N CYS A 291 9.07 19.04 -10.09
CA CYS A 291 7.96 19.93 -9.73
C CYS A 291 6.72 19.21 -9.20
N THR A 292 6.81 17.89 -8.95
CA THR A 292 5.78 16.99 -8.41
C THR A 292 4.45 16.91 -9.18
N ALA A 293 4.31 17.69 -10.25
CA ALA A 293 3.16 17.65 -11.14
C ALA A 293 2.98 16.25 -11.77
N PRO A 294 1.73 15.81 -12.01
CA PRO A 294 1.45 14.58 -12.73
C PRO A 294 2.13 14.56 -14.10
N MET A 295 2.53 13.37 -14.52
CA MET A 295 3.17 13.16 -15.81
C MET A 295 2.27 12.44 -16.79
N THR A 296 2.24 12.90 -18.04
CA THR A 296 1.45 12.32 -19.13
C THR A 296 2.33 11.51 -20.08
N ILE A 297 1.80 10.43 -20.67
CA ILE A 297 2.53 9.63 -21.66
C ILE A 297 2.53 10.39 -23.00
N ARG A 298 3.72 10.72 -23.49
CA ARG A 298 3.93 11.28 -24.84
C ARG A 298 4.23 10.20 -25.88
N GLY A 299 4.83 9.11 -25.45
CA GLY A 299 5.18 8.00 -26.32
C GLY A 299 5.73 6.82 -25.53
N THR A 300 5.97 5.73 -26.24
CA THR A 300 6.27 4.44 -25.64
C THR A 300 7.27 3.70 -26.52
N LYS A 301 8.06 2.83 -25.90
CA LYS A 301 9.00 1.94 -26.58
C LYS A 301 9.10 0.65 -25.78
N VAL A 302 9.08 -0.48 -26.45
CA VAL A 302 9.20 -1.81 -25.82
C VAL A 302 10.59 -2.37 -26.13
N ARG A 303 11.31 -2.80 -25.10
CA ARG A 303 12.65 -3.40 -25.20
C ARG A 303 12.88 -4.41 -24.08
N ASP A 304 13.33 -5.62 -24.41
CA ASP A 304 13.80 -6.62 -23.44
C ASP A 304 12.80 -6.87 -22.27
N ASP A 305 11.50 -7.04 -22.62
CA ASP A 305 10.35 -7.18 -21.72
C ASP A 305 10.05 -5.98 -20.80
N ILE A 306 10.57 -4.80 -21.16
CA ILE A 306 10.36 -3.54 -20.47
C ILE A 306 9.68 -2.54 -21.42
N VAL A 307 8.64 -1.88 -20.93
CA VAL A 307 7.99 -0.75 -21.56
C VAL A 307 8.62 0.53 -21.03
N GLU A 308 9.36 1.23 -21.88
CA GLU A 308 9.85 2.60 -21.67
C GLU A 308 8.73 3.58 -22.04
N LEU A 309 8.16 4.25 -21.05
CA LEU A 309 7.16 5.31 -21.19
C LEU A 309 7.87 6.65 -21.20
N LYS A 310 7.78 7.39 -22.30
CA LYS A 310 8.26 8.78 -22.39
C LYS A 310 7.20 9.69 -21.83
N MET A 311 7.50 10.30 -20.69
CA MET A 311 6.56 11.06 -19.90
C MET A 311 6.90 12.55 -19.94
N GLU A 312 5.88 13.41 -19.89
CA GLU A 312 6.04 14.86 -19.82
C GLU A 312 5.00 15.46 -18.87
N CYS A 313 5.43 16.32 -17.94
CA CYS A 313 4.53 17.04 -17.05
C CYS A 313 4.05 18.36 -17.67
N MET A 314 3.03 18.99 -17.08
CA MET A 314 2.46 20.24 -17.59
C MET A 314 3.42 21.46 -17.65
N ASN A 315 4.56 21.37 -16.97
CA ASN A 315 5.61 22.38 -17.01
C ASN A 315 6.67 22.09 -18.09
N GLY A 316 6.49 21.06 -18.92
CA GLY A 316 7.43 20.67 -19.99
C GLY A 316 8.66 19.91 -19.49
N HIS A 317 8.68 19.45 -18.24
CA HIS A 317 9.73 18.55 -17.78
C HIS A 317 9.47 17.14 -18.30
N GLY A 318 10.33 16.67 -19.21
CA GLY A 318 10.30 15.31 -19.72
C GLY A 318 11.19 14.36 -18.92
N ASP A 319 10.75 13.11 -18.81
CA ASP A 319 11.49 12.02 -18.19
C ASP A 319 10.98 10.65 -18.70
N GLU A 320 11.66 9.57 -18.34
CA GLU A 320 11.26 8.20 -18.72
C GLU A 320 10.75 7.41 -17.51
N ARG A 321 9.73 6.58 -17.73
CA ARG A 321 9.26 5.60 -16.75
C ARG A 321 9.33 4.21 -17.34
N HIS A 322 9.46 3.22 -16.48
CA HIS A 322 9.72 1.85 -16.90
C HIS A 322 8.68 0.92 -16.28
N LEU A 323 8.20 -0.03 -17.07
CA LEU A 323 7.18 -0.98 -16.64
C LEU A 323 7.52 -2.35 -17.18
N HIS A 324 7.53 -3.38 -16.35
CA HIS A 324 7.67 -4.76 -16.82
C HIS A 324 6.42 -5.17 -17.63
N VAL A 325 6.60 -5.84 -18.77
CA VAL A 325 5.49 -6.32 -19.62
C VAL A 325 4.59 -7.33 -18.88
N GLY A 326 5.14 -8.06 -17.91
CA GLY A 326 4.39 -8.99 -17.05
C GLY A 326 3.99 -8.41 -15.69
N ALA A 327 3.96 -7.09 -15.51
CA ALA A 327 3.50 -6.47 -14.27
C ALA A 327 2.02 -6.77 -13.99
N ASP A 328 1.58 -6.57 -12.75
CA ASP A 328 0.19 -6.77 -12.36
C ASP A 328 -0.74 -5.82 -13.12
N GLU A 329 -1.90 -6.33 -13.56
CA GLU A 329 -2.85 -5.58 -14.39
C GLU A 329 -3.27 -4.22 -13.79
N PRO A 330 -3.55 -4.08 -12.47
CA PRO A 330 -3.86 -2.78 -11.87
C PRO A 330 -2.71 -1.77 -11.99
N VAL A 331 -1.46 -2.22 -11.91
CA VAL A 331 -0.27 -1.38 -12.09
C VAL A 331 -0.18 -0.92 -13.54
N ILE A 332 -0.36 -1.85 -14.48
CA ILE A 332 -0.38 -1.55 -15.92
C ILE A 332 -1.49 -0.54 -16.27
N GLU A 333 -2.72 -0.80 -15.81
CA GLU A 333 -3.87 0.09 -16.00
C GLU A 333 -3.53 1.51 -15.49
N ARG A 334 -2.95 1.59 -14.29
CA ARG A 334 -2.62 2.87 -13.67
C ARG A 334 -1.62 3.70 -14.48
N PHE A 335 -0.58 3.08 -15.03
CA PHE A 335 0.34 3.76 -15.95
C PHE A 335 -0.40 4.25 -17.20
N TYR A 336 -1.25 3.42 -17.81
CA TYR A 336 -1.98 3.80 -19.03
C TYR A 336 -3.08 4.83 -18.81
N GLN A 337 -3.53 5.12 -17.58
CA GLN A 337 -4.40 6.27 -17.35
C GLN A 337 -3.71 7.58 -17.77
N GLN A 338 -2.39 7.67 -17.66
CA GLN A 338 -1.60 8.82 -18.12
C GLN A 338 -1.54 8.94 -19.65
N LEU A 339 -2.02 7.94 -20.39
CA LEU A 339 -2.13 7.96 -21.85
C LEU A 339 -3.30 8.81 -22.34
N TYR A 340 -4.32 9.02 -21.50
CA TYR A 340 -5.58 9.65 -21.90
C TYR A 340 -5.64 11.15 -21.62
N GLU A 341 -4.48 11.78 -21.45
CA GLU A 341 -4.32 13.23 -21.34
C GLU A 341 -3.33 13.71 -22.42
N CYS A 342 -3.72 14.74 -23.17
CA CYS A 342 -2.88 15.24 -24.25
C CYS A 342 -1.65 15.98 -23.69
N HIS A 343 -0.45 15.44 -23.88
CA HIS A 343 0.80 16.09 -23.43
C HIS A 343 1.03 17.53 -23.93
N LYS A 344 0.29 18.00 -24.95
CA LYS A 344 0.42 19.36 -25.51
C LYS A 344 -0.52 20.41 -24.90
N CYS A 345 -1.75 20.02 -24.55
CA CYS A 345 -2.75 20.96 -23.99
C CYS A 345 -3.46 20.46 -22.74
N HIS A 346 -3.10 19.27 -22.24
CA HIS A 346 -3.67 18.66 -21.04
C HIS A 346 -5.19 18.43 -21.09
N ASN A 347 -5.75 18.41 -22.31
CA ASN A 347 -7.15 18.04 -22.51
C ASN A 347 -7.28 16.51 -22.60
N PRO A 348 -8.41 15.94 -22.17
CA PRO A 348 -8.69 14.52 -22.31
C PRO A 348 -8.55 14.04 -23.76
N LEU A 349 -7.98 12.85 -23.93
CA LEU A 349 -7.89 12.15 -25.21
C LEU A 349 -8.98 11.09 -25.30
N SER A 350 -9.67 11.03 -26.44
CA SER A 350 -10.59 9.94 -26.73
C SER A 350 -9.84 8.77 -27.35
N LEU A 351 -10.07 7.56 -26.83
CA LEU A 351 -9.63 6.33 -27.48
C LEU A 351 -10.50 6.10 -28.74
N LEU A 352 -9.86 5.96 -29.91
CA LEU A 352 -10.56 5.58 -31.14
C LEU A 352 -10.56 4.07 -31.30
N THR A 353 -9.39 3.44 -31.32
CA THR A 353 -9.22 1.99 -31.45
C THR A 353 -7.86 1.56 -30.90
N ILE A 354 -7.75 0.29 -30.54
CA ILE A 354 -6.48 -0.40 -30.31
C ILE A 354 -6.38 -1.49 -31.37
N GLY A 355 -5.56 -1.24 -32.40
CA GLY A 355 -5.33 -2.19 -33.49
C GLY A 355 -4.18 -3.13 -33.20
N GLU A 356 -4.29 -4.39 -33.57
CA GLU A 356 -3.16 -5.33 -33.50
C GLU A 356 -2.22 -5.15 -34.71
N LYS A 357 -0.91 -5.16 -34.45
CA LYS A 357 0.13 -5.12 -35.47
C LYS A 357 1.33 -5.98 -35.04
N ASP A 358 1.45 -7.16 -35.64
CA ASP A 358 2.50 -8.14 -35.34
C ASP A 358 2.52 -8.53 -33.85
N ASP A 359 3.64 -8.30 -33.16
CA ASP A 359 3.90 -8.53 -31.73
C ASP A 359 3.49 -7.34 -30.82
N LYS A 360 2.93 -6.28 -31.41
CA LYS A 360 2.52 -5.06 -30.72
C LYS A 360 1.05 -4.72 -31.00
N SER A 361 0.53 -3.78 -30.20
CA SER A 361 -0.72 -3.10 -30.47
C SER A 361 -0.47 -1.61 -30.64
N GLU A 362 -1.31 -0.93 -31.42
CA GLU A 362 -1.26 0.51 -31.63
C GLU A 362 -2.56 1.12 -31.10
N ALA A 363 -2.46 1.97 -30.07
CA ALA A 363 -3.56 2.77 -29.59
C ALA A 363 -3.65 4.06 -30.41
N ILE A 364 -4.81 4.30 -31.03
CA ILE A 364 -5.12 5.52 -31.77
C ILE A 364 -5.97 6.42 -30.89
N LEU A 365 -5.47 7.61 -30.58
CA LEU A 365 -6.05 8.57 -29.65
C LEU A 365 -6.33 9.88 -30.36
N ASN A 366 -7.44 10.54 -30.04
CA ASN A 366 -7.81 11.82 -30.65
C ASN A 366 -7.92 12.95 -29.62
N CYS A 367 -7.25 14.07 -29.91
CA CYS A 367 -7.40 15.34 -29.21
C CYS A 367 -8.25 16.30 -30.03
N THR A 368 -9.22 16.96 -29.41
CA THR A 368 -10.03 17.99 -30.07
C THR A 368 -9.23 19.15 -30.66
N ASN A 369 -8.07 19.47 -30.07
CA ASN A 369 -7.22 20.59 -30.49
C ASN A 369 -6.05 20.17 -31.39
N HIS A 370 -5.59 18.92 -31.28
CA HIS A 370 -4.34 18.48 -31.91
C HIS A 370 -4.49 17.29 -32.86
N GLY A 371 -5.71 16.77 -33.01
CA GLY A 371 -6.02 15.63 -33.88
C GLY A 371 -5.53 14.29 -33.35
N GLU A 372 -5.32 13.36 -34.27
CA GLU A 372 -4.95 11.97 -33.96
C GLU A 372 -3.48 11.82 -33.56
N SER A 373 -3.25 10.91 -32.63
CA SER A 373 -1.94 10.45 -32.19
C SER A 373 -1.94 8.93 -32.06
N ARG A 374 -0.77 8.32 -32.25
CA ARG A 374 -0.59 6.86 -32.24
C ARG A 374 0.47 6.51 -31.22
N VAL A 375 0.19 5.52 -30.39
CA VAL A 375 1.09 5.07 -29.33
C VAL A 375 1.20 3.55 -29.37
N GLU A 376 2.42 3.04 -29.44
CA GLU A 376 2.70 1.59 -29.46
C GLU A 376 2.59 1.02 -28.04
N ILE A 377 1.90 -0.10 -27.86
CA ILE A 377 1.84 -0.80 -26.57
C ILE A 377 2.09 -2.29 -26.79
N PRO A 378 2.62 -3.02 -25.79
CA PRO A 378 2.68 -4.48 -25.88
C PRO A 378 1.30 -5.08 -26.16
N LYS A 379 1.25 -6.15 -26.94
CA LYS A 379 -0.03 -6.83 -27.23
C LYS A 379 -0.75 -7.27 -25.96
N ALA A 380 0.00 -7.77 -24.96
CA ALA A 380 -0.52 -8.16 -23.66
C ALA A 380 -1.18 -7.01 -22.88
N HIS A 381 -0.83 -5.75 -23.17
CA HIS A 381 -1.34 -4.58 -22.47
C HIS A 381 -2.60 -3.98 -23.12
N ALA A 382 -3.07 -4.50 -24.26
CA ALA A 382 -4.19 -3.91 -25.00
C ALA A 382 -5.49 -3.81 -24.17
N ALA A 383 -5.82 -4.84 -23.40
CA ALA A 383 -6.98 -4.84 -22.51
C ALA A 383 -6.81 -3.83 -21.37
N ALA A 384 -5.69 -3.88 -20.64
CA ALA A 384 -5.39 -2.94 -19.57
C ALA A 384 -5.37 -1.47 -20.04
N ALA A 385 -4.83 -1.20 -21.24
CA ALA A 385 -4.86 0.14 -21.82
C ALA A 385 -6.30 0.60 -22.15
N ARG A 386 -7.15 -0.29 -22.68
CA ARG A 386 -8.59 -0.02 -22.86
C ARG A 386 -9.25 0.25 -21.50
N ASP A 387 -9.00 -0.58 -20.50
CA ASP A 387 -9.67 -0.47 -19.20
C ASP A 387 -9.23 0.80 -18.45
N ALA A 388 -7.99 1.24 -18.65
CA ALA A 388 -7.51 2.54 -18.22
C ALA A 388 -8.30 3.70 -18.85
N TYR A 389 -8.71 3.59 -20.12
CA TYR A 389 -9.59 4.59 -20.75
C TYR A 389 -10.96 4.61 -20.09
N LEU A 390 -11.56 3.43 -19.86
CA LEU A 390 -12.87 3.32 -19.24
C LEU A 390 -12.87 3.99 -17.85
N SER A 391 -11.78 3.87 -17.09
CA SER A 391 -11.58 4.52 -15.79
C SER A 391 -11.54 6.05 -15.83
N THR A 392 -11.31 6.66 -16.99
CA THR A 392 -11.33 8.12 -17.12
C THR A 392 -12.73 8.69 -17.35
N MET A 393 -13.73 7.82 -17.55
CA MET A 393 -15.08 8.23 -17.88
C MET A 393 -15.89 8.58 -16.63
N SER A 394 -16.69 9.63 -16.73
CA SER A 394 -17.62 10.07 -15.67
C SER A 394 -19.06 9.97 -16.13
N MET A 395 -20.00 10.00 -15.18
CA MET A 395 -21.45 10.05 -15.48
C MET A 395 -21.80 11.16 -16.47
N SER A 396 -21.21 12.35 -16.33
CA SER A 396 -21.44 13.46 -17.26
C SER A 396 -20.95 13.16 -18.69
N ASN A 397 -19.87 12.38 -18.83
CA ASN A 397 -19.40 11.94 -20.14
C ASN A 397 -20.40 10.96 -20.78
N LEU A 398 -20.95 10.03 -20.01
CA LEU A 398 -21.92 9.04 -20.48
C LEU A 398 -23.22 9.70 -20.93
N GLU A 399 -23.76 10.62 -20.13
CA GLU A 399 -24.95 11.41 -20.49
C GLU A 399 -24.74 12.14 -21.82
N LYS A 400 -23.58 12.81 -21.98
CA LYS A 400 -23.24 13.49 -23.22
C LYS A 400 -23.11 12.53 -24.41
N LEU A 401 -22.56 11.32 -24.21
CA LEU A 401 -22.43 10.32 -25.27
C LEU A 401 -23.81 9.87 -25.79
N LEU A 402 -24.75 9.61 -24.87
CA LEU A 402 -26.13 9.26 -25.21
C LEU A 402 -26.83 10.38 -25.99
N GLU A 403 -26.62 11.64 -25.61
CA GLU A 403 -27.27 12.77 -26.27
C GLU A 403 -26.69 13.08 -27.67
N THR A 404 -25.41 12.78 -27.89
CA THR A 404 -24.68 13.31 -29.07
C THR A 404 -24.21 12.27 -30.08
N ARG A 405 -23.90 11.04 -29.64
CA ARG A 405 -23.19 10.06 -30.48
C ARG A 405 -23.85 8.70 -30.54
N LEU A 406 -24.43 8.20 -29.45
CA LEU A 406 -25.07 6.89 -29.42
C LEU A 406 -26.51 7.04 -29.91
N GLN A 407 -26.70 6.84 -31.21
CA GLN A 407 -27.97 7.13 -31.90
C GLN A 407 -29.02 6.04 -31.72
N THR A 408 -28.61 4.83 -31.35
CA THR A 408 -29.50 3.69 -31.18
C THR A 408 -29.50 3.24 -29.74
N GLU A 409 -30.69 3.19 -29.14
CA GLU A 409 -30.96 2.64 -27.81
C GLU A 409 -31.93 1.46 -27.94
N ARG A 410 -31.62 0.34 -27.29
CA ARG A 410 -32.52 -0.80 -27.12
C ARG A 410 -32.58 -1.19 -25.66
N ALA A 411 -33.70 -1.76 -25.25
CA ALA A 411 -33.88 -2.22 -23.88
C ALA A 411 -34.51 -3.62 -23.84
N ALA A 412 -34.13 -4.38 -22.84
CA ALA A 412 -34.81 -5.59 -22.41
C ALA A 412 -35.46 -5.30 -21.05
N GLU A 413 -36.78 -5.49 -20.96
CA GLU A 413 -37.58 -5.16 -19.78
C GLU A 413 -38.25 -6.43 -19.23
N TYR A 414 -38.25 -6.56 -17.90
CA TYR A 414 -38.90 -7.62 -17.16
C TYR A 414 -39.74 -7.03 -16.04
N GLN A 415 -40.84 -7.71 -15.72
CA GLN A 415 -41.69 -7.33 -14.61
C GLN A 415 -41.18 -7.94 -13.31
N ILE A 416 -41.22 -7.16 -12.23
CA ILE A 416 -40.90 -7.63 -10.87
C ILE A 416 -42.17 -7.68 -10.01
N GLU A 417 -42.15 -8.48 -8.95
CA GLU A 417 -43.26 -8.58 -8.01
C GLU A 417 -43.36 -7.30 -7.14
N PRO A 418 -44.57 -6.92 -6.66
CA PRO A 418 -44.77 -5.70 -5.87
C PRO A 418 -43.99 -5.63 -4.54
N ASP A 419 -43.67 -6.79 -3.97
CA ASP A 419 -42.90 -6.96 -2.74
C ASP A 419 -41.41 -7.20 -2.98
N ALA A 420 -40.97 -7.25 -4.24
CA ALA A 420 -39.56 -7.38 -4.58
C ALA A 420 -38.73 -6.22 -4.00
N ASP A 421 -37.58 -6.55 -3.44
CA ASP A 421 -36.63 -5.54 -2.99
C ASP A 421 -35.91 -4.90 -4.19
N VAL A 422 -35.90 -3.57 -4.24
CA VAL A 422 -35.36 -2.83 -5.38
C VAL A 422 -33.85 -3.02 -5.50
N GLN A 423 -33.15 -3.05 -4.37
CA GLN A 423 -31.70 -3.19 -4.36
C GLN A 423 -31.31 -4.60 -4.78
N GLU A 424 -31.96 -5.63 -4.24
CA GLU A 424 -31.72 -7.02 -4.65
C GLU A 424 -31.92 -7.22 -6.16
N MET A 425 -32.99 -6.65 -6.73
CA MET A 425 -33.25 -6.75 -8.16
C MET A 425 -32.23 -5.96 -8.99
N LEU A 426 -31.73 -4.83 -8.49
CA LEU A 426 -30.70 -4.05 -9.15
C LEU A 426 -29.35 -4.77 -9.11
N ASP A 427 -29.01 -5.40 -7.98
CA ASP A 427 -27.81 -6.21 -7.82
C ASP A 427 -27.80 -7.39 -8.80
N ILE A 428 -28.95 -8.07 -9.00
CA ILE A 428 -29.09 -9.13 -10.02
C ILE A 428 -28.81 -8.60 -11.44
N VAL A 429 -29.33 -7.41 -11.75
CA VAL A 429 -29.11 -6.78 -13.07
C VAL A 429 -27.63 -6.41 -13.23
N ASN A 430 -27.02 -5.86 -12.18
CA ASN A 430 -25.61 -5.50 -12.13
C ASN A 430 -24.72 -6.72 -12.36
N ASP A 431 -24.97 -7.83 -11.66
CA ASP A 431 -24.25 -9.10 -11.82
C ASP A 431 -24.28 -9.64 -13.26
N VAL A 432 -25.38 -9.40 -13.98
CA VAL A 432 -25.50 -9.80 -15.39
C VAL A 432 -24.72 -8.87 -16.31
N ILE A 433 -24.78 -7.56 -16.06
CA ILE A 433 -24.07 -6.55 -16.85
C ILE A 433 -22.55 -6.70 -16.67
N GLU A 434 -22.08 -6.95 -15.45
CA GLU A 434 -20.65 -7.08 -15.11
C GLU A 434 -19.97 -8.33 -15.71
N GLN A 435 -20.75 -9.30 -16.20
CA GLN A 435 -20.20 -10.43 -16.99
C GLN A 435 -19.67 -10.00 -18.36
N GLN A 436 -19.99 -8.77 -18.78
CA GLN A 436 -19.60 -8.22 -20.06
C GLN A 436 -18.35 -7.34 -19.90
N SER A 437 -17.67 -7.03 -21.01
CA SER A 437 -16.52 -6.11 -21.01
C SER A 437 -16.98 -4.66 -20.84
N VAL A 438 -17.42 -4.30 -19.63
CA VAL A 438 -17.88 -2.97 -19.22
C VAL A 438 -17.28 -2.58 -17.87
N LYS A 439 -17.25 -1.28 -17.58
CA LYS A 439 -16.85 -0.73 -16.30
C LYS A 439 -17.99 0.05 -15.68
N PHE A 440 -18.26 -0.20 -14.40
CA PHE A 440 -19.21 0.57 -13.62
C PHE A 440 -18.73 2.02 -13.46
N ILE A 441 -19.61 2.99 -13.70
CA ILE A 441 -19.30 4.42 -13.64
C ILE A 441 -20.04 5.13 -12.51
N GLY A 442 -21.29 4.72 -12.22
CA GLY A 442 -22.04 5.30 -11.11
C GLY A 442 -23.51 4.92 -11.09
N GLU A 443 -24.21 5.42 -10.07
CA GLU A 443 -25.64 5.21 -9.84
C GLU A 443 -26.43 6.51 -9.91
N LYS A 444 -27.72 6.39 -10.23
CA LYS A 444 -28.67 7.50 -10.26
C LYS A 444 -30.03 7.07 -9.72
N SER A 445 -30.48 7.76 -8.68
CA SER A 445 -31.79 7.53 -8.06
C SER A 445 -32.86 8.49 -8.61
N GLY A 446 -34.13 8.10 -8.46
CA GLY A 446 -35.27 8.97 -8.78
C GLY A 446 -35.43 9.31 -10.27
N THR A 447 -34.94 8.44 -11.15
CA THR A 447 -35.14 8.57 -12.59
C THR A 447 -36.54 8.09 -12.99
N LYS A 448 -36.96 8.35 -14.24
CA LYS A 448 -38.21 7.79 -14.79
C LYS A 448 -38.25 6.24 -14.75
N ASN A 449 -37.08 5.60 -14.70
CA ASN A 449 -36.92 4.15 -14.65
C ASN A 449 -36.55 3.64 -13.24
N GLY A 450 -36.64 4.50 -12.22
CA GLY A 450 -36.29 4.17 -10.84
C GLY A 450 -34.80 4.34 -10.52
N GLU A 451 -34.24 3.37 -9.82
CA GLU A 451 -32.83 3.29 -9.47
C GLU A 451 -32.04 2.76 -10.67
N GLU A 452 -30.99 3.47 -11.09
CA GLU A 452 -30.18 3.11 -12.26
C GLU A 452 -28.71 2.93 -11.90
N SER A 453 -28.06 1.91 -12.48
CA SER A 453 -26.62 1.67 -12.45
C SER A 453 -26.07 1.78 -13.87
N TRP A 454 -25.04 2.61 -14.04
CA TRP A 454 -24.53 3.03 -15.33
C TRP A 454 -23.14 2.45 -15.58
N TYR A 455 -22.97 1.88 -16.76
CA TYR A 455 -21.77 1.21 -17.20
C TYR A 455 -21.32 1.73 -18.56
N TYR A 456 -20.02 1.71 -18.79
CA TYR A 456 -19.42 2.05 -20.07
C TYR A 456 -18.52 0.93 -20.58
N GLY A 457 -18.67 0.61 -21.86
CA GLY A 457 -17.82 -0.35 -22.54
C GLY A 457 -17.29 0.22 -23.85
N LYS A 458 -16.06 -0.19 -24.20
CA LYS A 458 -15.45 0.14 -25.48
C LYS A 458 -14.66 -1.05 -26.02
N ALA A 459 -15.08 -1.63 -27.13
CA ALA A 459 -14.33 -2.70 -27.79
C ALA A 459 -12.99 -2.18 -28.31
N LEU A 460 -11.99 -3.06 -28.41
CA LEU A 460 -10.68 -2.72 -29.00
C LEU A 460 -10.82 -2.19 -30.43
N SER A 461 -11.76 -2.74 -31.21
CA SER A 461 -12.08 -2.30 -32.57
C SER A 461 -12.74 -0.90 -32.65
N GLY A 462 -13.01 -0.26 -31.50
CA GLY A 462 -13.49 1.11 -31.41
C GLY A 462 -14.97 1.30 -31.11
N THR A 463 -15.80 0.26 -31.27
CA THR A 463 -17.22 0.29 -30.92
C THR A 463 -17.39 0.65 -29.46
N GLU A 464 -18.24 1.62 -29.18
CA GLU A 464 -18.53 2.06 -27.81
C GLU A 464 -20.01 1.86 -27.49
N TYR A 465 -20.27 1.60 -26.21
CA TYR A 465 -21.61 1.36 -25.73
C TYR A 465 -21.76 1.80 -24.28
N VAL A 466 -22.96 2.26 -23.95
CA VAL A 466 -23.41 2.58 -22.60
C VAL A 466 -24.47 1.57 -22.24
N VAL A 467 -24.35 0.99 -21.05
CA VAL A 467 -25.30 0.01 -20.52
C VAL A 467 -25.88 0.57 -19.22
N ILE A 468 -27.19 0.56 -19.12
CA ILE A 468 -27.91 1.06 -17.95
C ILE A 468 -28.79 -0.06 -17.42
N GLY A 469 -28.45 -0.57 -16.24
CA GLY A 469 -29.35 -1.39 -15.44
C GLY A 469 -30.29 -0.48 -14.68
N SER A 470 -31.59 -0.77 -14.66
CA SER A 470 -32.57 0.07 -13.97
C SER A 470 -33.67 -0.75 -13.32
N VAL A 471 -34.10 -0.38 -12.12
CA VAL A 471 -35.19 -1.02 -11.39
C VAL A 471 -36.14 0.03 -10.82
N SER A 472 -37.43 -0.10 -11.15
CA SER A 472 -38.50 0.80 -10.68
C SER A 472 -39.54 0.03 -9.88
N LYS A 473 -39.70 0.42 -8.61
CA LYS A 473 -40.81 -0.02 -7.77
C LYS A 473 -42.15 0.57 -8.21
N GLU A 474 -42.14 1.79 -8.73
CA GLU A 474 -43.37 2.46 -9.19
C GLU A 474 -43.92 1.78 -10.44
N ASN A 475 -43.04 1.40 -11.38
CA ASN A 475 -43.42 0.76 -12.63
C ASN A 475 -43.43 -0.78 -12.53
N LEU A 476 -42.97 -1.36 -11.42
CA LEU A 476 -42.76 -2.80 -11.24
C LEU A 476 -41.92 -3.41 -12.35
N THR A 477 -40.80 -2.76 -12.69
CA THR A 477 -39.93 -3.19 -13.80
C THR A 477 -38.47 -3.27 -13.39
N MET A 478 -37.77 -4.24 -13.97
CA MET A 478 -36.32 -4.24 -14.10
C MET A 478 -35.98 -4.17 -15.60
N ARG A 479 -34.94 -3.43 -15.96
CA ARG A 479 -34.62 -3.11 -17.35
C ARG A 479 -33.11 -3.03 -17.55
N ILE A 480 -32.64 -3.59 -18.66
CA ILE A 480 -31.28 -3.40 -19.18
C ILE A 480 -31.41 -2.61 -20.47
N SER A 481 -30.86 -1.40 -20.50
CA SER A 481 -30.77 -0.56 -21.70
C SER A 481 -29.36 -0.57 -22.24
N VAL A 482 -29.19 -0.71 -23.55
CA VAL A 482 -27.91 -0.62 -24.24
C VAL A 482 -28.03 0.44 -25.32
N ALA A 483 -27.09 1.38 -25.33
CA ALA A 483 -26.90 2.31 -26.43
C ALA A 483 -25.52 2.10 -27.05
N SER A 484 -25.42 2.10 -28.37
CA SER A 484 -24.15 1.90 -29.08
C SER A 484 -24.08 2.71 -30.37
N ASP A 485 -22.88 2.87 -30.91
CA ASP A 485 -22.61 3.35 -32.26
C ASP A 485 -22.67 2.24 -33.33
N ASP A 486 -22.84 0.97 -32.94
CA ASP A 486 -23.01 -0.20 -33.82
C ASP A 486 -24.28 -0.98 -33.45
N GLU A 487 -25.30 -0.89 -34.31
CA GLU A 487 -26.61 -1.52 -34.07
C GLU A 487 -26.52 -3.05 -33.99
N ASN A 488 -25.65 -3.68 -34.78
CA ASN A 488 -25.52 -5.15 -34.78
C ASN A 488 -24.90 -5.63 -33.47
N LYS A 489 -23.83 -4.97 -33.02
CA LYS A 489 -23.17 -5.31 -31.75
C LYS A 489 -24.06 -5.02 -30.55
N MET A 490 -24.82 -3.91 -30.58
CA MET A 490 -25.84 -3.63 -29.57
C MET A 490 -26.86 -4.76 -29.45
N ASN A 491 -27.38 -5.25 -30.59
CA ASN A 491 -28.38 -6.33 -30.60
C ASN A 491 -27.81 -7.65 -30.04
N ILE A 492 -26.55 -7.96 -30.37
CA ILE A 492 -25.86 -9.14 -29.84
C ILE A 492 -25.69 -9.02 -28.32
N LEU A 493 -25.10 -7.92 -27.86
CA LEU A 493 -24.83 -7.67 -26.44
C LEU A 493 -26.10 -7.69 -25.60
N LEU A 494 -27.16 -7.01 -26.07
CA LEU A 494 -28.44 -7.00 -25.38
C LEU A 494 -29.10 -8.40 -25.39
N SER A 495 -28.97 -9.16 -26.47
CA SER A 495 -29.50 -10.53 -26.53
C SER A 495 -28.82 -11.44 -25.50
N GLU A 496 -27.49 -11.36 -25.38
CA GLU A 496 -26.71 -12.13 -24.41
C GLU A 496 -27.09 -11.76 -22.96
N MET A 497 -27.12 -10.46 -22.63
CA MET A 497 -27.55 -9.99 -21.30
C MET A 497 -28.98 -10.41 -20.98
N ARG A 498 -29.90 -10.31 -21.95
CA ARG A 498 -31.30 -10.74 -21.80
C ARG A 498 -31.40 -12.24 -21.50
N ASP A 499 -30.65 -13.05 -22.23
CA ASP A 499 -30.69 -14.49 -22.07
C ASP A 499 -30.06 -14.92 -20.73
N ASN A 500 -28.96 -14.28 -20.30
CA ASN A 500 -28.34 -14.47 -18.98
C ASN A 500 -29.26 -14.04 -17.84
N LEU A 501 -29.86 -12.84 -17.91
CA LEU A 501 -30.80 -12.36 -16.91
C LEU A 501 -32.00 -13.31 -16.78
N ARG A 502 -32.53 -13.79 -17.91
CA ARG A 502 -33.60 -14.78 -17.90
C ARG A 502 -33.18 -16.07 -17.18
N GLU A 503 -31.97 -16.58 -17.42
CA GLU A 503 -31.48 -17.77 -16.75
C GLU A 503 -31.33 -17.57 -15.23
N VAL A 504 -30.78 -16.43 -14.80
CA VAL A 504 -30.64 -16.09 -13.37
C VAL A 504 -32.01 -16.03 -12.70
N LEU A 505 -32.97 -15.35 -13.31
CA LEU A 505 -34.34 -15.26 -12.79
C LEU A 505 -35.03 -16.63 -12.69
N LEU A 506 -34.83 -17.53 -13.66
CA LEU A 506 -35.35 -18.91 -13.61
C LEU A 506 -34.71 -19.73 -12.48
N LYS A 507 -33.41 -19.56 -12.21
CA LYS A 507 -32.73 -20.24 -11.11
C LYS A 507 -33.18 -19.75 -9.74
N LEU A 508 -33.48 -18.45 -9.61
CA LEU A 508 -34.05 -17.88 -8.39
C LEU A 508 -35.45 -18.46 -8.14
N GLN A 509 -36.25 -18.58 -9.19
CA GLN A 509 -37.58 -19.20 -9.15
C GLN A 509 -37.56 -20.64 -8.62
N ASP A 510 -36.64 -21.49 -9.12
CA ASP A 510 -36.50 -22.88 -8.69
C ASP A 510 -36.13 -23.03 -7.20
N LYS A 511 -35.52 -21.99 -6.60
CA LYS A 511 -35.11 -21.97 -5.20
C LYS A 511 -36.17 -21.41 -4.24
N THR A 512 -36.98 -20.45 -4.69
CA THR A 512 -37.91 -19.71 -3.81
C THR A 512 -39.37 -20.14 -3.94
N GLY A 513 -39.75 -20.87 -4.99
CA GLY A 513 -41.11 -21.40 -5.17
C GLY A 513 -42.21 -20.36 -5.40
N ASP A 514 -41.92 -19.06 -5.26
CA ASP A 514 -42.94 -17.99 -5.19
C ASP A 514 -42.66 -16.74 -6.05
N ILE A 515 -41.59 -16.70 -6.86
CA ILE A 515 -41.31 -15.54 -7.73
C ILE A 515 -41.25 -16.00 -9.18
N ALA A 516 -42.36 -15.85 -9.91
CA ALA A 516 -42.43 -16.22 -11.33
C ALA A 516 -42.46 -14.97 -12.22
N PRO A 517 -41.45 -14.69 -13.06
CA PRO A 517 -41.64 -13.78 -14.18
C PRO A 517 -42.60 -14.44 -15.17
N LYS A 518 -43.87 -14.03 -15.17
CA LYS A 518 -44.82 -14.46 -16.21
C LYS A 518 -44.38 -13.87 -17.54
N LYS A 519 -43.91 -14.72 -18.46
CA LYS A 519 -43.67 -14.33 -19.85
C LYS A 519 -44.96 -13.70 -20.38
N ILE A 520 -44.94 -12.38 -20.59
CA ILE A 520 -46.09 -11.63 -21.09
C ILE A 520 -46.25 -12.08 -22.54
N GLN A 521 -47.33 -12.80 -22.83
CA GLN A 521 -47.61 -13.34 -24.16
C GLN A 521 -48.94 -12.83 -24.66
N CYS A 522 -49.03 -12.65 -25.97
CA CYS A 522 -50.30 -12.41 -26.63
C CYS A 522 -51.21 -13.59 -26.34
N VAL A 523 -52.38 -13.32 -25.75
CA VAL A 523 -53.38 -14.35 -25.43
C VAL A 523 -53.91 -15.06 -26.69
N GLU A 524 -53.80 -14.43 -27.86
CA GLU A 524 -54.25 -15.00 -29.13
C GLU A 524 -53.19 -15.84 -29.83
N CYS A 525 -51.91 -15.42 -29.86
CA CYS A 525 -50.88 -16.09 -30.65
C CYS A 525 -49.69 -16.64 -29.86
N GLY A 526 -49.63 -16.43 -28.54
CA GLY A 526 -48.54 -16.89 -27.69
C GLY A 526 -47.20 -16.17 -27.91
N ALA A 527 -47.14 -15.20 -28.84
CA ALA A 527 -45.95 -14.39 -29.06
C ALA A 527 -45.62 -13.54 -27.83
N ALA A 528 -44.34 -13.36 -27.52
CA ALA A 528 -43.93 -12.49 -26.43
C ALA A 528 -44.35 -11.04 -26.71
N LEU A 529 -44.89 -10.37 -25.70
CA LEU A 529 -45.26 -8.96 -25.76
C LEU A 529 -44.16 -8.10 -25.13
N PRO A 530 -43.93 -6.90 -25.66
CA PRO A 530 -42.89 -6.00 -25.14
C PRO A 530 -43.20 -5.48 -23.73
N LYS A 531 -44.49 -5.39 -23.35
CA LYS A 531 -44.95 -5.03 -22.01
C LYS A 531 -46.40 -5.49 -21.77
N ARG A 532 -46.86 -5.50 -20.50
CA ARG A 532 -48.28 -5.73 -20.14
C ARG A 532 -49.04 -4.41 -20.21
N ALA A 533 -50.28 -4.43 -20.67
CA ALA A 533 -51.11 -3.22 -20.72
C ALA A 533 -51.45 -2.79 -19.29
N LEU A 534 -51.17 -1.53 -18.96
CA LEU A 534 -51.62 -0.91 -17.71
C LEU A 534 -53.15 -0.74 -17.72
N PRO A 535 -53.82 -0.59 -16.56
CA PRO A 535 -55.26 -0.33 -16.52
C PRO A 535 -55.64 0.88 -17.39
N GLY A 536 -56.45 0.65 -18.42
CA GLY A 536 -56.86 1.68 -19.40
C GLY A 536 -55.94 1.85 -20.61
N GLU A 537 -54.82 1.13 -20.68
CA GLU A 537 -53.91 1.13 -21.84
C GLU A 537 -54.30 0.02 -22.85
N THR A 538 -54.05 0.28 -24.14
CA THR A 538 -54.21 -0.71 -25.21
C THR A 538 -52.87 -1.00 -25.86
N ILE A 539 -52.46 -2.26 -25.87
CA ILE A 539 -51.22 -2.69 -26.54
C ILE A 539 -51.57 -3.51 -27.76
N ILE A 540 -50.95 -3.22 -28.90
CA ILE A 540 -51.12 -4.01 -30.12
C ILE A 540 -50.01 -5.05 -30.19
N CYS A 541 -50.38 -6.33 -30.31
CA CYS A 541 -49.40 -7.39 -30.53
C CYS A 541 -48.73 -7.21 -31.90
N GLU A 542 -47.41 -7.02 -31.93
CA GLU A 542 -46.66 -6.83 -33.18
C GLU A 542 -46.67 -8.06 -34.10
N HIS A 543 -46.94 -9.25 -33.55
CA HIS A 543 -46.95 -10.50 -34.31
C HIS A 543 -48.30 -10.78 -34.99
N CYS A 544 -49.43 -10.48 -34.35
CA CYS A 544 -50.77 -10.80 -34.90
C CYS A 544 -51.72 -9.59 -35.03
N GLY A 545 -51.27 -8.40 -34.63
CA GLY A 545 -52.05 -7.16 -34.72
C GLY A 545 -53.19 -7.04 -33.71
N THR A 546 -53.35 -8.00 -32.79
CA THR A 546 -54.46 -8.00 -31.82
C THR A 546 -54.28 -6.86 -30.80
N PRO A 547 -55.28 -5.97 -30.65
CA PRO A 547 -55.33 -5.01 -29.56
C PRO A 547 -55.69 -5.72 -28.25
N LEU A 548 -54.85 -5.57 -27.25
CA LEU A 548 -54.97 -6.17 -25.93
C LEU A 548 -55.32 -5.07 -24.93
N HIS A 549 -56.53 -5.17 -24.38
CA HIS A 549 -57.06 -4.28 -23.36
C HIS A 549 -56.98 -4.98 -22.00
N TRP A 550 -56.41 -4.32 -21.00
CA TRP A 550 -56.46 -4.80 -19.62
C TRP A 550 -57.48 -3.97 -18.83
N GLY A 551 -58.51 -4.66 -18.31
CA GLY A 551 -59.51 -4.11 -17.40
C GLY A 551 -59.06 -4.10 -15.95
#